data_AF-A0A3D4P3Q9-F1
#
_entry.id   AF-A0A3D4P3Q9-F1
#
_cell.length_a   1.000
_cell.length_b   1.000
_cell.length_c   1.000
_cell.angle_alpha   90.00
_cell.angle_beta   90.00
_cell.angle_gamma   90.00
#
_symmetry.space_group_name_H-M   'P 1'
#
loop_
_entity.id
_entity.type
_entity.pdbx_description
1 polymer ?
#
loop_
_entity_poly.entity_id
_entity_poly.type
_entity_poly.pdbx_seq_one_letter_code
_entity_poly.pdbx_strand_id
1 'polypeptide(L)'
;EKTSRPLYQAMGIYLPLITVNCCIMGLALLASLKNYNFPETVVFGVGAGIGFTIAIVLMAAIREQLELADVPEAIKGAGMSLIVTGIIALAFLGFSGMIKQ
;
A
#
# COMPACT_ATOMS: atom_id res chain seq x y z
N GLU A 1 -4.85 -1.74 -22.07
CA GLU A 1 -6.05 -2.36 -22.70
C GLU A 1 -5.84 -3.74 -23.35
N LYS A 2 -4.61 -4.19 -23.68
CA LYS A 2 -4.44 -5.41 -24.50
C LYS A 2 -3.99 -6.70 -23.80
N THR A 3 -3.49 -6.67 -22.56
CA THR A 3 -2.90 -7.88 -21.94
C THR A 3 -3.85 -8.64 -21.00
N SER A 4 -4.75 -7.94 -20.29
CA SER A 4 -5.64 -8.58 -19.29
C SER A 4 -6.96 -7.83 -19.11
N ARG A 5 -7.98 -8.19 -19.92
CA ARG A 5 -9.36 -7.68 -19.79
C ARG A 5 -9.99 -7.83 -18.39
N PRO A 6 -9.90 -9.01 -17.71
CA PRO A 6 -10.58 -9.18 -16.42
C PRO A 6 -10.02 -8.26 -15.33
N LEU A 7 -8.70 -8.05 -15.31
CA LEU A 7 -8.07 -7.17 -14.32
C LEU A 7 -8.43 -5.69 -14.54
N TYR A 8 -8.48 -5.24 -15.80
CA TYR A 8 -8.85 -3.86 -16.11
C TYR A 8 -10.30 -3.56 -15.72
N GLN A 9 -11.21 -4.53 -15.91
CA GLN A 9 -12.60 -4.41 -15.46
C GLN A 9 -12.71 -4.43 -13.93
N ALA A 10 -11.95 -5.29 -13.24
CA ALA A 10 -11.91 -5.33 -11.78
C ALA A 10 -11.31 -4.06 -11.16
N MET A 11 -10.32 -3.44 -11.80
CA MET A 11 -9.68 -2.20 -11.34
C MET A 11 -10.40 -0.91 -11.74
N GLY A 12 -11.53 -0.96 -12.46
CA GLY A 12 -12.22 0.19 -13.09
C GLY A 12 -11.96 1.58 -12.46
N ILE A 13 -12.62 1.89 -11.33
CA ILE A 13 -12.51 3.19 -10.63
C ILE A 13 -11.17 3.34 -9.88
N TYR A 14 -10.46 2.25 -9.61
CA TYR A 14 -9.17 2.28 -8.93
C TYR A 14 -8.04 2.82 -9.82
N LEU A 15 -8.14 2.72 -11.15
CA LEU A 15 -7.10 3.24 -12.06
C LEU A 15 -6.87 4.76 -11.89
N PRO A 16 -7.93 5.61 -11.91
CA PRO A 16 -7.80 7.01 -11.54
C PRO A 16 -7.44 7.25 -10.07
N LEU A 17 -7.88 6.39 -9.15
CA LEU A 17 -7.58 6.53 -7.72
C LEU A 17 -6.11 6.28 -7.38
N ILE A 18 -5.40 5.50 -8.20
CA ILE A 18 -3.96 5.29 -8.06
C ILE A 18 -3.19 6.60 -8.30
N THR A 19 -3.60 7.43 -9.26
CA THR A 19 -2.84 8.67 -9.57
C THR A 19 -2.92 9.72 -8.47
N VAL A 20 -3.99 9.69 -7.67
CA VAL A 20 -4.20 10.57 -6.51
C VAL A 20 -3.86 9.89 -5.17
N ASN A 21 -3.12 8.79 -5.21
CA ASN A 21 -2.73 8.06 -4.00
C ASN A 21 -1.80 8.89 -3.12
N CYS A 22 -2.08 8.93 -1.81
CA CYS A 22 -1.32 9.71 -0.85
C CYS A 22 0.12 9.23 -0.66
N CYS A 23 0.40 7.92 -0.76
CA CYS A 23 1.76 7.39 -0.69
C CYS A 23 2.57 7.82 -1.92
N ILE A 24 1.99 7.77 -3.13
CA ILE A 24 2.69 8.16 -4.37
C ILE A 24 3.04 9.65 -4.34
N MET A 25 2.08 10.50 -3.98
CA MET A 25 2.32 11.95 -3.82
C MET A 25 3.38 12.22 -2.74
N GLY A 26 3.31 11.56 -1.59
CA GLY A 26 4.27 11.71 -0.50
C GLY A 26 5.70 11.33 -0.90
N LEU A 27 5.87 10.24 -1.67
CA LEU A 27 7.18 9.82 -2.17
C LEU A 27 7.79 10.84 -3.12
N ALA A 28 7.00 11.42 -4.02
CA ALA A 28 7.45 12.47 -4.93
C ALA A 28 7.92 13.72 -4.16
N LEU A 29 7.18 14.12 -3.12
CA LEU A 29 7.56 15.24 -2.26
C LEU A 29 8.84 14.94 -1.47
N LEU A 30 8.98 13.74 -0.91
CA LEU A 30 10.18 13.34 -0.16
C LEU A 30 11.43 13.28 -1.04
N ALA A 31 11.33 12.79 -2.28
CA ALA A 31 12.44 12.79 -3.22
C ALA A 31 12.92 14.22 -3.53
N SER A 32 11.98 15.16 -3.70
CA SER A 32 12.27 16.58 -3.91
C SER A 32 12.91 17.21 -2.67
N LEU A 33 12.35 17.00 -1.48
CA LEU A 33 12.88 17.54 -0.23
C LEU A 33 14.29 17.03 0.10
N LYS A 34 14.62 15.79 -0.29
CA LYS A 34 15.95 15.20 -0.11
C LYS A 34 16.94 15.52 -1.22
N ASN A 35 16.55 16.29 -2.24
CA ASN A 35 17.38 16.69 -3.38
C ASN A 35 18.09 15.48 -4.06
N TYR A 36 17.36 14.37 -4.23
CA TYR A 36 17.92 13.19 -4.90
C TYR A 36 18.20 13.46 -6.38
N ASN A 37 19.33 12.94 -6.88
CA ASN A 37 19.61 12.95 -8.31
C ASN A 37 18.70 11.96 -9.05
N PHE A 38 18.69 12.01 -10.38
CA PHE A 38 17.90 11.10 -11.22
C PHE A 38 18.07 9.62 -10.88
N PRO A 39 19.30 9.04 -10.81
CA PRO A 39 19.47 7.63 -10.49
C PRO A 39 19.02 7.28 -9.07
N GLU A 40 19.26 8.16 -8.10
CA GLU A 40 18.85 7.96 -6.70
C GLU A 40 17.32 7.96 -6.57
N THR A 41 16.65 8.85 -7.29
CA THR A 41 15.18 8.94 -7.33
C THR A 41 14.55 7.69 -7.93
N VAL A 42 15.16 7.12 -8.99
CA VAL A 42 14.68 5.87 -9.59
C VAL A 42 14.79 4.71 -8.59
N VAL A 43 15.94 4.55 -7.94
CA VAL A 43 16.14 3.50 -6.93
C VAL A 43 15.20 3.69 -5.74
N PHE A 44 15.02 4.93 -5.28
CA PHE A 44 14.07 5.27 -4.20
C PHE A 44 12.63 4.93 -4.58
N GLY A 45 12.20 5.28 -5.80
CA GLY A 45 10.86 4.97 -6.30
C GLY A 45 10.60 3.47 -6.43
N VAL A 46 11.57 2.71 -6.96
CA VAL A 46 11.47 1.24 -7.07
C VAL A 46 11.43 0.59 -5.69
N GLY A 47 12.32 0.99 -4.77
CA GLY A 47 12.34 0.47 -3.40
C GLY A 47 11.03 0.75 -2.64
N ALA A 48 10.51 1.98 -2.76
CA ALA A 48 9.24 2.35 -2.16
C ALA A 48 8.04 1.60 -2.80
N GLY A 49 8.06 1.39 -4.12
CA GLY A 49 7.07 0.59 -4.83
C GLY A 49 7.02 -0.85 -4.34
N ILE A 50 8.18 -1.50 -4.17
CA ILE A 50 8.28 -2.86 -3.62
C ILE A 50 7.71 -2.91 -2.20
N GLY A 51 8.08 -1.94 -1.34
CA GLY A 51 7.53 -1.86 0.03
C GLY A 51 6.01 -1.72 0.06
N PHE A 52 5.45 -0.88 -0.82
CA PHE A 52 4.00 -0.72 -0.95
C PHE A 52 3.31 -1.99 -1.45
N THR A 53 3.90 -2.70 -2.42
CA THR A 53 3.38 -4.00 -2.88
C THR A 53 3.32 -5.01 -1.73
N ILE A 54 4.39 -5.12 -0.93
CA ILE A 54 4.42 -6.02 0.23
C ILE A 54 3.31 -5.66 1.22
N ALA A 55 3.11 -4.38 1.52
CA ALA A 55 2.07 -3.92 2.43
C ALA A 55 0.65 -4.29 1.94
N ILE A 56 0.35 -4.09 0.65
CA ILE A 56 -0.97 -4.46 0.08
C ILE A 56 -1.17 -5.97 0.06
N VAL A 57 -0.14 -6.75 -0.32
CA VAL A 57 -0.24 -8.22 -0.35
C VAL A 57 -0.49 -8.78 1.06
N LEU A 58 0.19 -8.25 2.08
CA LEU A 58 -0.08 -8.63 3.48
C LEU A 58 -1.52 -8.30 3.89
N MET A 59 -1.99 -7.10 3.53
CA MET A 59 -3.37 -6.70 3.81
C MET A 59 -4.39 -7.62 3.12
N ALA A 60 -4.14 -8.01 1.87
CA ALA A 60 -4.98 -8.94 1.13
C ALA A 60 -5.00 -10.33 1.78
N ALA A 61 -3.83 -10.86 2.16
CA ALA A 61 -3.71 -12.16 2.82
C ALA A 61 -4.46 -12.21 4.17
N ILE A 62 -4.35 -11.15 4.97
CA ILE A 62 -5.07 -11.06 6.25
C ILE A 62 -6.59 -10.98 6.02
N ARG A 63 -7.03 -10.21 5.01
CA ARG A 63 -8.45 -10.10 4.67
C ARG A 63 -9.05 -11.41 4.18
N GLU A 64 -8.33 -12.17 3.35
CA GLU A 64 -8.77 -13.49 2.88
C GLU A 64 -8.96 -14.47 4.05
N GLN A 65 -8.05 -14.46 5.04
CA GLN A 65 -8.22 -15.27 6.25
C GLN A 65 -9.40 -14.82 7.11
N LEU A 66 -9.62 -13.51 7.23
CA LEU A 66 -10.74 -12.96 8.00
C LEU A 66 -12.10 -13.21 7.34
N GLU A 67 -12.17 -13.35 6.03
CA GLU A 67 -13.42 -13.72 5.32
C GLU A 67 -13.90 -15.12 5.67
N LEU A 68 -12.99 -16.02 6.06
CA LEU A 68 -13.30 -17.37 6.53
C LEU A 68 -13.60 -17.44 8.03
N ALA A 69 -13.37 -16.35 8.77
CA ALA A 69 -13.56 -16.30 10.22
C ALA A 69 -14.95 -15.77 10.61
N ASP A 70 -15.39 -16.08 11.83
CA ASP A 70 -16.64 -15.55 12.41
C ASP A 70 -16.45 -14.10 12.87
N VAL A 71 -16.56 -13.16 11.93
CA VAL A 71 -16.47 -11.72 12.19
C VAL A 71 -17.88 -11.14 12.32
N PRO A 72 -18.19 -10.32 13.35
CA PRO A 72 -19.50 -9.71 13.54
C PRO A 72 -19.91 -8.85 12.33
N GLU A 73 -21.16 -8.97 11.89
CA GLU A 73 -21.66 -8.31 10.67
C GLU A 73 -21.46 -6.79 10.65
N ALA A 74 -21.55 -6.14 11.82
CA ALA A 74 -21.39 -4.70 11.96
C ALA A 74 -19.98 -4.18 11.60
N ILE A 75 -18.94 -5.04 11.63
CA ILE A 75 -17.54 -4.64 11.41
C ILE A 75 -17.02 -5.14 10.04
N LYS A 76 -17.80 -5.96 9.32
CA LYS A 76 -17.39 -6.52 8.02
C LYS A 76 -17.08 -5.41 7.00
N GLY A 77 -16.12 -5.68 6.12
CA GLY A 77 -15.71 -4.75 5.07
C GLY A 77 -14.79 -3.63 5.55
N ALA A 78 -15.29 -2.38 5.52
CA ALA A 78 -14.47 -1.19 5.74
C ALA A 78 -13.94 -1.06 7.18
N GLY A 79 -14.76 -1.37 8.19
CA GLY A 79 -14.37 -1.30 9.60
C GLY A 79 -13.22 -2.26 9.93
N MET A 80 -13.37 -3.52 9.54
CA MET A 80 -12.31 -4.54 9.64
C MET A 80 -11.04 -4.10 8.93
N SER A 81 -11.15 -3.57 7.71
CA SER A 81 -9.99 -3.13 6.92
C SER A 81 -9.19 -2.03 7.63
N LEU A 82 -9.87 -1.09 8.29
CA LEU A 82 -9.20 -0.04 9.09
C LEU A 82 -8.46 -0.60 10.31
N ILE A 83 -9.09 -1.54 11.03
CA ILE A 83 -8.45 -2.20 12.19
C ILE A 83 -7.19 -2.96 11.75
N VAL A 84 -7.30 -3.77 10.69
CA VAL A 84 -6.17 -4.51 10.12
C VAL A 84 -5.07 -3.55 9.67
N THR A 85 -5.43 -2.45 8.98
CA THR A 85 -4.45 -1.42 8.57
C THR A 85 -3.72 -0.83 9.77
N GLY A 86 -4.44 -0.56 10.87
CA GLY A 86 -3.84 -0.06 12.12
C GLY A 86 -2.85 -1.05 12.74
N ILE A 87 -3.18 -2.33 12.79
CA ILE A 87 -2.28 -3.39 13.29
C ILE A 87 -1.04 -3.51 12.40
N ILE A 88 -1.21 -3.51 11.08
CA ILE A 88 -0.11 -3.52 10.11
C ILE A 88 0.80 -2.30 10.32
N ALA A 89 0.22 -1.10 10.52
CA ALA A 89 0.99 0.12 10.78
C ALA A 89 1.82 0.00 12.08
N LEU A 90 1.25 -0.54 13.16
CA LEU A 90 1.98 -0.79 14.40
C LEU A 90 3.12 -1.80 14.21
N ALA A 91 2.90 -2.86 13.42
CA ALA A 91 3.95 -3.82 13.10
C ALA A 91 5.10 -3.15 12.32
N PHE A 92 4.79 -2.28 11.36
CA PHE A 92 5.82 -1.55 10.60
C PHE A 92 6.54 -0.48 11.43
N LEU A 93 5.88 0.15 12.40
CA LEU A 93 6.53 1.06 13.35
C LEU A 93 7.61 0.35 14.17
N GLY A 94 7.54 -0.96 14.36
CA GLY A 94 8.61 -1.76 14.98
C GLY A 94 9.95 -1.70 14.23
N PHE A 95 9.94 -1.37 12.93
CA PHE A 95 11.16 -1.13 12.15
C PHE A 95 11.71 0.30 12.28
N SER A 96 10.97 1.19 12.94
CA SER A 96 11.41 2.56 13.20
C SER A 96 12.62 2.53 14.15
N GLY A 97 13.79 2.89 13.63
CA GLY A 97 15.07 2.84 14.37
C GLY A 97 16.06 1.77 13.87
N MET A 98 15.69 0.95 12.89
CA MET A 98 16.59 -0.06 12.31
C MET A 98 17.75 0.55 11.49
N ILE A 99 17.56 1.78 10.99
CA ILE A 99 18.58 2.53 10.25
C ILE A 99 18.67 3.91 10.91
N LYS A 100 19.88 4.34 11.28
CA LYS A 100 20.12 5.73 11.70
C LYS A 100 19.87 6.63 10.48
N GLN A 101 18.91 7.54 10.60
CA GLN A 101 18.70 8.61 9.62
C GLN A 101 19.83 9.63 9.65
#